data_AF-A0A9P0DQU2-F1
#
_entry.id   AF-A0A9P0DQU2-F1
#
_cell.length_a   1.000
_cell.length_b   1.000
_cell.length_c   1.000
_cell.angle_alpha   90.00
_cell.angle_beta   90.00
_cell.angle_gamma   90.00
#
_symmetry.space_group_name_H-M   'P 1'
#
loop_
_entity.id
_entity.type
_entity.pdbx_description
1 polymer ?
#
loop_
_entity_poly.entity_id
_entity_poly.type
_entity_poly.pdbx_seq_one_letter_code
_entity_poly.pdbx_strand_id
1 'polypeptide(L)'
;MSDKNEKNQPENKIEGNTDGLATSKRKRNKQKKRQNEVEEENIENNTDIVQAENNISNLSAPINTISIKDLKAAMEVFSLSQKPAKTSEEALKKSYQFWNTQPVPKLDEKITGNEAIEPNKEVTEIRAEPYTLPDGFMWDTLNLDEPLVLKELYTLLNENYVEDDDCMFRFDYQPEFLKWALQPPGWKKDWHCGVRVVKSGRLVGFISAIPATLNVYQKTQQMVEINFLCVHKKLRSKRVAPVLIREITRRVHQYGLFQAVYTAGIVLPKPVSTCTYWHRSLNPKKLIEVKFSHLSRNMTMQRTLKLYKLPDKTKTPGYRKMTAADVPKAHKLLVEYLARFDLAPLFSEEEFIHWFLPRPNIIDSFIVEVNGEVTDFVSYYTLPSTVMHHPVHQSLKAAYSFYNVSKGTPWVQLMTDALISARQLNFDVFNALDLMDNSEFLLQLKFGIGDGKLQYYLYNWRCPSMQPCNIGIVLQ
;
A
#
# COMPACT_ATOMS: atom_id res chain seq x y z
N MET A 1 22.41 70.52 16.52
CA MET A 1 23.27 70.28 15.34
C MET A 1 22.58 69.23 14.49
N SER A 2 22.14 69.62 13.30
CA SER A 2 21.16 68.83 12.53
C SER A 2 20.97 69.44 11.13
N ASP A 3 21.66 68.87 10.14
CA ASP A 3 21.45 69.07 8.70
C ASP A 3 21.70 67.71 8.05
N LYS A 4 20.80 67.12 7.25
CA LYS A 4 20.15 67.54 5.99
C LYS A 4 21.01 67.31 4.74
N ASN A 5 20.52 66.43 3.87
CA ASN A 5 20.10 66.88 2.54
C ASN A 5 19.03 65.95 1.95
N GLU A 6 17.86 66.53 1.67
CA GLU A 6 16.81 65.97 0.82
C GLU A 6 16.93 66.57 -0.59
N LYS A 7 16.34 65.91 -1.60
CA LYS A 7 15.70 66.47 -2.83
C LYS A 7 15.66 65.42 -3.95
N ASN A 8 14.67 65.36 -4.84
CA ASN A 8 13.30 65.90 -4.77
C ASN A 8 12.42 65.14 -5.78
N GLN A 9 11.11 65.04 -5.54
CA GLN A 9 10.11 64.87 -6.61
C GLN A 9 9.73 66.25 -7.20
N PRO A 10 9.02 66.26 -8.33
CA PRO A 10 7.89 67.17 -8.44
C PRO A 10 6.61 66.50 -8.98
N GLU A 11 5.47 66.81 -8.37
CA GLU A 11 4.14 66.69 -8.99
C GLU A 11 3.78 68.01 -9.69
N ASN A 12 2.98 67.97 -10.77
CA ASN A 12 1.68 68.67 -10.78
C ASN A 12 0.78 68.32 -11.99
N LYS A 13 -0.52 68.64 -11.85
CA LYS A 13 -1.66 68.29 -12.72
C LYS A 13 -2.11 69.45 -13.63
N ILE A 14 -3.21 69.21 -14.40
CA ILE A 14 -4.15 70.20 -15.00
C ILE A 14 -3.61 70.87 -16.29
N GLU A 15 -4.35 71.11 -17.39
CA GLU A 15 -5.78 70.95 -17.80
C GLU A 15 -5.84 70.43 -19.28
N GLY A 16 -6.87 69.72 -19.79
CA GLY A 16 -8.05 70.27 -20.50
C GLY A 16 -7.80 70.57 -22.01
N ASN A 17 -8.72 70.49 -22.99
CA ASN A 17 -10.04 69.84 -23.15
C ASN A 17 -10.50 69.97 -24.64
N THR A 18 -11.18 68.99 -25.25
CA THR A 18 -12.23 69.18 -26.30
C THR A 18 -12.92 67.86 -26.73
N ASP A 19 -14.26 67.90 -26.83
CA ASP A 19 -15.23 67.24 -27.74
C ASP A 19 -15.10 65.76 -28.20
N GLY A 20 -16.18 65.01 -28.43
CA GLY A 20 -17.62 65.30 -28.30
C GLY A 20 -18.51 64.29 -29.08
N LEU A 21 -19.82 64.21 -28.75
CA LEU A 21 -20.87 63.35 -29.37
C LEU A 21 -20.70 61.81 -29.22
N ALA A 22 -21.53 60.98 -28.57
CA ALA A 22 -22.79 61.04 -27.78
C ALA A 22 -24.04 60.34 -28.39
N THR A 23 -24.47 59.23 -27.76
CA THR A 23 -25.82 58.60 -27.80
C THR A 23 -26.23 57.86 -29.11
N SER A 24 -27.29 57.03 -29.20
CA SER A 24 -28.42 56.76 -28.29
C SER A 24 -28.97 55.29 -28.34
N LYS A 25 -30.13 55.02 -27.71
CA LYS A 25 -30.73 53.68 -27.50
C LYS A 25 -32.01 53.47 -28.34
N ARG A 26 -32.29 52.23 -28.81
CA ARG A 26 -33.61 51.49 -28.91
C ARG A 26 -33.63 50.50 -30.10
N LYS A 27 -34.57 49.54 -30.29
CA LYS A 27 -35.35 48.58 -29.45
C LYS A 27 -36.37 47.84 -30.37
N ARG A 28 -36.58 46.50 -30.24
CA ARG A 28 -37.68 45.69 -30.87
C ARG A 28 -37.59 45.48 -32.43
N ASN A 29 -38.25 44.51 -33.10
CA ASN A 29 -39.26 43.48 -32.70
C ASN A 29 -39.39 42.28 -33.70
N LYS A 30 -39.73 41.06 -33.19
CA LYS A 30 -40.59 39.96 -33.78
C LYS A 30 -40.19 39.29 -35.14
N GLN A 31 -40.58 38.05 -35.49
CA GLN A 31 -41.45 36.99 -34.87
C GLN A 31 -40.80 35.57 -35.02
N LYS A 32 -41.34 34.37 -35.40
CA LYS A 32 -42.67 33.87 -35.87
C LYS A 32 -42.92 32.32 -35.76
N LYS A 33 -43.36 31.78 -34.60
CA LYS A 33 -43.99 30.42 -34.40
C LYS A 33 -43.09 29.16 -34.58
N ARG A 34 -43.38 27.94 -34.07
CA ARG A 34 -44.55 27.28 -33.37
C ARG A 34 -43.98 26.39 -32.20
N GLN A 35 -44.52 26.36 -30.96
CA GLN A 35 -45.66 25.57 -30.41
C GLN A 35 -45.41 24.03 -30.32
N ASN A 36 -45.80 23.28 -29.26
CA ASN A 36 -46.65 23.59 -28.07
C ASN A 36 -46.46 22.59 -26.88
N GLU A 37 -46.73 23.06 -25.64
CA GLU A 37 -47.24 22.35 -24.41
C GLU A 37 -46.51 21.09 -23.86
N VAL A 38 -46.64 20.64 -22.59
CA VAL A 38 -47.70 20.75 -21.55
C VAL A 38 -47.13 20.97 -20.11
N GLU A 39 -47.68 21.99 -19.43
CA GLU A 39 -48.04 22.22 -17.99
C GLU A 39 -47.10 21.94 -16.78
N GLU A 40 -47.30 22.81 -15.76
CA GLU A 40 -46.75 22.82 -14.38
C GLU A 40 -47.90 22.57 -13.35
N GLU A 41 -47.66 22.94 -12.07
CA GLU A 41 -48.58 23.07 -10.91
C GLU A 41 -48.82 21.83 -10.03
N ASN A 42 -48.94 21.93 -8.68
CA ASN A 42 -48.38 22.90 -7.72
C ASN A 42 -48.49 22.36 -6.26
N ILE A 43 -47.62 22.79 -5.32
CA ILE A 43 -47.83 22.69 -3.86
C ILE A 43 -47.16 23.88 -3.14
N GLU A 44 -47.95 24.65 -2.38
CA GLU A 44 -47.45 25.60 -1.37
C GLU A 44 -47.76 25.16 0.08
N ASN A 45 -47.03 25.78 1.00
CA ASN A 45 -46.98 25.64 2.45
C ASN A 45 -48.35 25.53 3.19
N ASN A 46 -48.36 24.79 4.31
CA ASN A 46 -48.63 25.44 5.60
C ASN A 46 -48.11 24.64 6.82
N THR A 47 -48.04 25.32 7.97
CA THR A 47 -47.60 24.79 9.29
C THR A 47 -48.77 24.37 10.17
N ASP A 48 -48.56 23.43 11.10
CA ASP A 48 -49.06 23.57 12.48
C ASP A 48 -48.44 22.57 13.49
N ILE A 49 -48.61 22.83 14.80
CA ILE A 49 -48.06 22.04 15.92
C ILE A 49 -49.15 21.79 16.98
N VAL A 50 -49.58 20.53 17.19
CA VAL A 50 -50.34 20.10 18.38
C VAL A 50 -49.92 18.68 18.82
N GLN A 51 -50.05 18.41 20.13
CA GLN A 51 -49.68 17.15 20.81
C GLN A 51 -50.67 16.00 20.55
N ALA A 52 -50.18 14.75 20.72
CA ALA A 52 -51.00 13.63 21.19
C ALA A 52 -50.10 12.56 21.85
N GLU A 53 -50.40 12.21 23.11
CA GLU A 53 -49.82 11.04 23.79
C GLU A 53 -50.77 9.83 23.72
N ASN A 54 -50.26 8.66 24.10
CA ASN A 54 -51.00 7.46 24.53
C ASN A 54 -51.94 6.79 23.50
N ASN A 55 -51.56 5.59 23.06
CA ASN A 55 -52.28 4.37 23.50
C ASN A 55 -51.48 3.09 23.20
N ILE A 56 -51.32 2.24 24.22
CA ILE A 56 -50.73 0.89 24.09
C ILE A 56 -51.84 -0.15 24.22
N SER A 57 -52.42 -0.57 23.11
CA SER A 57 -53.27 -1.77 23.07
C SER A 57 -53.53 -2.26 21.63
N ASN A 58 -52.84 -3.32 21.20
CA ASN A 58 -53.45 -4.57 20.70
C ASN A 58 -52.41 -5.48 20.04
N LEU A 59 -52.31 -6.72 20.54
CA LEU A 59 -51.47 -7.78 19.99
C LEU A 59 -52.33 -8.77 19.19
N SER A 60 -52.44 -8.56 17.88
CA SER A 60 -52.91 -9.55 16.92
C SER A 60 -52.22 -9.34 15.56
N ALA A 61 -51.69 -10.42 14.99
CA ALA A 61 -50.80 -10.37 13.82
C ALA A 61 -51.60 -10.26 12.49
N PRO A 62 -50.94 -9.91 11.37
CA PRO A 62 -50.18 -10.95 10.66
C PRO A 62 -48.72 -10.56 10.36
N ILE A 63 -47.98 -11.53 9.81
CA ILE A 63 -46.54 -11.42 9.49
C ILE A 63 -46.32 -10.42 8.34
N ASN A 64 -45.45 -9.43 8.56
CA ASN A 64 -45.03 -8.50 7.50
C ASN A 64 -44.36 -9.24 6.34
N THR A 65 -44.88 -9.04 5.13
CA THR A 65 -44.23 -9.41 3.88
C THR A 65 -43.01 -8.53 3.64
N ILE A 66 -41.85 -8.97 4.13
CA ILE A 66 -40.56 -8.32 3.84
C ILE A 66 -40.40 -8.22 2.32
N SER A 67 -40.33 -7.01 1.77
CA SER A 67 -40.32 -6.82 0.33
C SER A 67 -39.09 -7.46 -0.28
N ILE A 68 -39.21 -7.98 -1.52
CA ILE A 68 -38.04 -8.45 -2.29
C ILE A 68 -37.07 -7.28 -2.54
N LYS A 69 -37.53 -6.02 -2.51
CA LYS A 69 -36.67 -4.84 -2.50
C LYS A 69 -35.91 -4.69 -1.17
N ASP A 70 -36.55 -4.89 -0.03
CA ASP A 70 -35.92 -4.75 1.29
C ASP A 70 -34.96 -5.91 1.57
N LEU A 71 -35.30 -7.13 1.13
CA LEU A 71 -34.38 -8.26 1.13
C LEU A 71 -33.17 -8.03 0.20
N LYS A 72 -33.36 -7.44 -0.98
CA LYS A 72 -32.24 -7.04 -1.85
C LYS A 72 -31.39 -5.95 -1.22
N ALA A 73 -31.99 -4.90 -0.67
CA ALA A 73 -31.26 -3.85 0.05
C ALA A 73 -30.51 -4.41 1.27
N ALA A 74 -31.12 -5.33 2.03
CA ALA A 74 -30.47 -6.02 3.14
C ALA A 74 -29.32 -6.92 2.67
N MET A 75 -29.44 -7.62 1.53
CA MET A 75 -28.37 -8.40 0.91
C MET A 75 -27.25 -7.53 0.31
N GLU A 76 -27.58 -6.37 -0.24
CA GLU A 76 -26.63 -5.36 -0.71
C GLU A 76 -25.86 -4.77 0.49
N VAL A 77 -26.55 -4.43 1.59
CA VAL A 77 -25.90 -4.03 2.85
C VAL A 77 -25.07 -5.17 3.46
N PHE A 78 -25.52 -6.44 3.39
CA PHE A 78 -24.75 -7.60 3.85
C PHE A 78 -23.53 -7.93 2.98
N SER A 79 -23.53 -7.55 1.70
CA SER A 79 -22.38 -7.73 0.80
C SER A 79 -21.44 -6.52 0.80
N LEU A 80 -21.95 -5.30 0.98
CA LEU A 80 -21.16 -4.10 1.28
C LEU A 80 -20.42 -4.22 2.62
N SER A 81 -21.04 -4.79 3.65
CA SER A 81 -20.38 -5.07 4.93
C SER A 81 -19.42 -6.28 4.87
N GLN A 82 -19.50 -7.14 3.85
CA GLN A 82 -18.49 -8.18 3.58
C GLN A 82 -17.26 -7.68 2.80
N LYS A 83 -17.35 -6.55 2.07
CA LYS A 83 -16.15 -5.92 1.51
C LYS A 83 -15.26 -5.43 2.66
N PRO A 84 -13.93 -5.68 2.64
CA PRO A 84 -13.03 -5.15 3.67
C PRO A 84 -13.03 -3.61 3.64
N ALA A 85 -12.78 -2.97 4.78
CA ALA A 85 -12.68 -1.51 4.84
C ALA A 85 -11.39 -1.01 4.16
N LYS A 86 -11.48 0.10 3.44
CA LYS A 86 -10.31 0.80 2.84
C LYS A 86 -10.06 2.16 3.47
N THR A 87 -11.07 2.74 4.11
CA THR A 87 -10.96 4.00 4.86
C THR A 87 -11.17 3.76 6.35
N SER A 88 -10.62 4.64 7.18
CA SER A 88 -10.81 4.59 8.63
C SER A 88 -12.28 4.78 9.02
N GLU A 89 -13.04 5.55 8.23
CA GLU A 89 -14.48 5.75 8.44
C GLU A 89 -15.32 4.49 8.15
N GLU A 90 -14.94 3.70 7.14
CA GLU A 90 -15.55 2.38 6.90
C GLU A 90 -15.18 1.38 7.99
N ALA A 91 -13.96 1.46 8.52
CA ALA A 91 -13.48 0.57 9.58
C ALA A 91 -14.23 0.80 10.89
N LEU A 92 -14.38 2.07 11.31
CA LEU A 92 -15.14 2.44 12.51
C LEU A 92 -16.62 1.98 12.48
N LYS A 93 -17.18 1.73 11.29
CA LYS A 93 -18.55 1.23 11.09
C LYS A 93 -18.67 -0.31 11.07
N LYS A 94 -17.57 -1.06 11.23
CA LYS A 94 -17.55 -2.54 11.11
C LYS A 94 -17.18 -3.24 12.42
N SER A 95 -17.87 -4.34 12.71
CA SER A 95 -17.63 -5.16 13.91
C SER A 95 -16.62 -6.28 13.63
N TYR A 96 -15.39 -6.11 14.11
CA TYR A 96 -14.27 -7.03 13.86
C TYR A 96 -14.25 -8.22 14.85
N GLN A 97 -15.22 -9.13 14.74
CA GLN A 97 -15.37 -10.31 15.63
C GLN A 97 -14.06 -11.11 15.90
N PHE A 98 -13.16 -11.20 14.93
CA PHE A 98 -11.86 -11.88 15.11
C PHE A 98 -10.85 -11.01 15.86
N TRP A 99 -10.58 -9.79 15.38
CA TRP A 99 -9.56 -8.91 15.95
C TRP A 99 -9.88 -8.44 17.37
N ASN A 100 -11.16 -8.36 17.72
CA ASN A 100 -11.62 -8.15 19.10
C ASN A 100 -11.21 -9.29 20.07
N THR A 101 -10.66 -10.41 19.58
CA THR A 101 -10.13 -11.54 20.37
C THR A 101 -8.61 -11.69 20.25
N GLN A 102 -7.90 -10.68 19.74
CA GLN A 102 -6.45 -10.70 19.52
C GLN A 102 -5.77 -9.57 20.31
N PRO A 103 -4.49 -9.72 20.69
CA PRO A 103 -3.70 -8.65 21.32
C PRO A 103 -3.32 -7.59 20.28
N VAL A 104 -4.29 -6.76 19.91
CA VAL A 104 -4.12 -5.57 19.06
C VAL A 104 -4.91 -4.39 19.66
N PRO A 105 -4.46 -3.13 19.49
CA PRO A 105 -5.18 -1.99 20.03
C PRO A 105 -6.53 -1.77 19.32
N LYS A 106 -7.51 -1.22 20.03
CA LYS A 106 -8.81 -0.87 19.43
C LYS A 106 -8.70 0.42 18.60
N LEU A 107 -9.58 0.60 17.62
CA LEU A 107 -9.53 1.75 16.70
C LEU A 107 -9.69 3.11 17.41
N ASP A 108 -10.53 3.15 18.43
CA ASP A 108 -10.85 4.30 19.29
C ASP A 108 -9.78 4.59 20.36
N GLU A 109 -8.83 3.66 20.56
CA GLU A 109 -7.88 3.69 21.65
C GLU A 109 -6.76 4.73 21.43
N LYS A 110 -6.56 5.64 22.39
CA LYS A 110 -5.40 6.54 22.42
C LYS A 110 -4.24 5.86 23.15
N ILE A 111 -3.09 5.78 22.48
CA ILE A 111 -1.90 5.08 22.95
C ILE A 111 -0.79 6.10 23.21
N THR A 112 -0.16 6.01 24.38
CA THR A 112 0.99 6.82 24.79
C THR A 112 2.21 6.00 25.23
N GLY A 113 2.02 4.73 25.62
CA GLY A 113 3.10 3.79 25.91
C GLY A 113 3.68 3.14 24.66
N ASN A 114 4.83 2.47 24.80
CA ASN A 114 5.52 1.69 23.76
C ASN A 114 5.93 0.33 24.36
N GLU A 115 5.05 -0.68 24.28
CA GLU A 115 5.15 -1.93 25.06
C GLU A 115 4.32 -3.09 24.48
N ALA A 116 4.52 -4.31 24.97
CA ALA A 116 3.69 -5.47 24.61
C ALA A 116 2.28 -5.37 25.23
N ILE A 117 1.27 -5.97 24.58
CA ILE A 117 -0.14 -5.92 25.04
C ILE A 117 -0.44 -7.04 26.04
N GLU A 118 0.00 -8.25 25.72
CA GLU A 118 0.06 -9.40 26.62
C GLU A 118 1.53 -9.71 26.94
N PRO A 119 1.86 -10.10 28.18
CA PRO A 119 3.20 -10.56 28.52
C PRO A 119 3.55 -11.84 27.75
N ASN A 120 4.84 -12.05 27.53
CA ASN A 120 5.36 -13.30 26.99
C ASN A 120 4.96 -14.47 27.92
N LYS A 121 4.64 -15.62 27.33
CA LYS A 121 4.16 -16.82 28.04
C LYS A 121 5.22 -17.91 27.93
N GLU A 122 5.28 -18.81 28.91
CA GLU A 122 6.24 -19.90 28.84
C GLU A 122 5.90 -20.89 27.73
N VAL A 123 6.93 -21.51 27.13
CA VAL A 123 6.74 -22.47 26.00
C VAL A 123 5.88 -23.66 26.42
N THR A 124 5.84 -23.99 27.72
CA THR A 124 4.96 -25.00 28.33
C THR A 124 3.48 -24.60 28.40
N GLU A 125 3.15 -23.31 28.35
CA GLU A 125 1.76 -22.82 28.32
C GLU A 125 1.19 -22.76 26.89
N ILE A 126 2.07 -22.82 25.89
CA ILE A 126 1.71 -22.70 24.48
C ILE A 126 1.23 -24.06 23.95
N ARG A 127 0.05 -24.07 23.33
CA ARG A 127 -0.60 -25.28 22.78
C ARG A 127 0.36 -26.03 21.83
N ALA A 128 0.79 -27.23 22.23
CA ALA A 128 1.68 -28.08 21.43
C ALA A 128 1.02 -28.63 20.16
N GLU A 129 -0.26 -28.99 20.23
CA GLU A 129 -1.03 -29.49 19.08
C GLU A 129 -1.46 -28.38 18.11
N PRO A 130 -1.51 -28.62 16.79
CA PRO A 130 -2.11 -27.71 15.83
C PRO A 130 -3.57 -27.36 16.15
N TYR A 131 -4.05 -26.20 15.66
CA TYR A 131 -5.48 -25.87 15.74
C TYR A 131 -6.34 -26.77 14.83
N THR A 132 -7.56 -27.07 15.28
CA THR A 132 -8.51 -27.92 14.53
C THR A 132 -8.94 -27.26 13.22
N LEU A 133 -8.75 -27.96 12.10
CA LEU A 133 -9.33 -27.61 10.79
C LEU A 133 -10.69 -28.32 10.59
N PRO A 134 -11.57 -27.81 9.70
CA PRO A 134 -12.79 -28.52 9.31
C PRO A 134 -12.49 -29.84 8.58
N ASP A 135 -13.43 -30.78 8.62
CA ASP A 135 -13.29 -32.10 8.00
C ASP A 135 -12.92 -32.01 6.51
N GLY A 136 -11.96 -32.84 6.10
CA GLY A 136 -11.45 -32.87 4.72
C GLY A 136 -10.36 -31.85 4.40
N PHE A 137 -9.90 -31.07 5.38
CA PHE A 137 -8.66 -30.27 5.30
C PHE A 137 -7.59 -30.82 6.24
N MET A 138 -6.32 -30.62 5.87
CA MET A 138 -5.15 -30.93 6.70
C MET A 138 -4.14 -29.77 6.68
N TRP A 139 -3.36 -29.64 7.74
CA TRP A 139 -2.18 -28.77 7.76
C TRP A 139 -1.07 -29.39 6.91
N ASP A 140 -0.29 -28.53 6.27
CA ASP A 140 0.97 -28.87 5.64
C ASP A 140 2.05 -27.84 6.05
N THR A 141 3.31 -28.21 5.97
CA THR A 141 4.47 -27.33 6.24
C THR A 141 5.32 -27.33 4.99
N LEU A 142 5.25 -26.25 4.20
CA LEU A 142 5.72 -26.26 2.82
C LEU A 142 7.25 -26.27 2.75
N ASN A 143 7.82 -27.39 2.30
CA ASN A 143 9.25 -27.48 2.02
C ASN A 143 9.60 -26.76 0.70
N LEU A 144 9.80 -25.44 0.74
CA LEU A 144 10.07 -24.62 -0.44
C LEU A 144 11.31 -25.04 -1.23
N ASP A 145 12.24 -25.77 -0.60
CA ASP A 145 13.41 -26.35 -1.26
C ASP A 145 12.99 -27.22 -2.47
N GLU A 146 11.87 -27.95 -2.35
CA GLU A 146 11.30 -28.81 -3.38
C GLU A 146 10.61 -28.02 -4.52
N PRO A 147 11.03 -28.17 -5.79
CA PRO A 147 10.47 -27.42 -6.92
C PRO A 147 8.97 -27.64 -7.16
N LEU A 148 8.42 -28.79 -6.78
CA LEU A 148 7.00 -29.09 -6.91
C LEU A 148 6.16 -28.28 -5.90
N VAL A 149 6.54 -28.30 -4.62
CA VAL A 149 5.86 -27.55 -3.54
C VAL A 149 5.94 -26.04 -3.80
N LEU A 150 7.10 -25.55 -4.24
CA LEU A 150 7.28 -24.16 -4.64
C LEU A 150 6.36 -23.76 -5.81
N LYS A 151 6.21 -24.64 -6.81
CA LYS A 151 5.30 -24.42 -7.95
C LYS A 151 3.82 -24.46 -7.54
N GLU A 152 3.44 -25.27 -6.57
CA GLU A 152 2.09 -25.26 -5.99
C GLU A 152 1.79 -23.95 -5.25
N LEU A 153 2.74 -23.44 -4.46
CA LEU A 153 2.60 -22.15 -3.77
C LEU A 153 2.48 -20.99 -4.79
N TYR A 154 3.37 -20.95 -5.78
CA TYR A 154 3.29 -20.02 -6.91
C TYR A 154 1.91 -20.06 -7.58
N THR A 155 1.39 -21.26 -7.87
CA THR A 155 0.08 -21.45 -8.50
C THR A 155 -1.06 -20.97 -7.59
N LEU A 156 -1.00 -21.24 -6.28
CA LEU A 156 -1.99 -20.74 -5.33
C LEU A 156 -2.04 -19.20 -5.35
N LEU A 157 -0.87 -18.55 -5.30
CA LEU A 157 -0.76 -17.09 -5.26
C LEU A 157 -1.21 -16.46 -6.59
N ASN A 158 -0.69 -16.92 -7.73
CA ASN A 158 -1.02 -16.39 -9.06
C ASN A 158 -2.48 -16.73 -9.51
N GLU A 159 -3.20 -17.60 -8.81
CA GLU A 159 -4.65 -17.76 -8.99
C GLU A 159 -5.51 -16.98 -7.97
N ASN A 160 -5.03 -16.78 -6.72
CA ASN A 160 -5.89 -16.46 -5.57
C ASN A 160 -5.40 -15.36 -4.61
N TYR A 161 -4.25 -14.71 -4.86
CA TYR A 161 -3.72 -13.66 -3.97
C TYR A 161 -4.38 -12.29 -4.25
N VAL A 162 -3.65 -11.20 -4.00
CA VAL A 162 -4.08 -9.82 -4.21
C VAL A 162 -4.33 -9.56 -5.70
N GLU A 163 -5.47 -8.95 -5.98
CA GLU A 163 -5.92 -8.48 -7.28
C GLU A 163 -6.27 -7.00 -7.11
N ASP A 164 -6.10 -6.19 -8.15
CA ASP A 164 -6.60 -4.81 -8.20
C ASP A 164 -8.14 -4.76 -8.18
N ASP A 165 -8.69 -3.60 -7.88
CA ASP A 165 -10.15 -3.43 -7.72
C ASP A 165 -10.94 -3.67 -9.02
N ASP A 166 -10.33 -3.39 -10.17
CA ASP A 166 -10.89 -3.66 -11.50
C ASP A 166 -10.54 -5.07 -12.03
N CYS A 167 -9.76 -5.86 -11.27
CA CYS A 167 -9.28 -7.21 -11.64
C CYS A 167 -8.51 -7.28 -12.97
N MET A 168 -7.85 -6.19 -13.39
CA MET A 168 -6.99 -6.13 -14.57
C MET A 168 -5.56 -6.66 -14.31
N PHE A 169 -5.09 -6.66 -13.07
CA PHE A 169 -3.73 -6.97 -12.67
C PHE A 169 -3.67 -7.89 -11.43
N ARG A 170 -2.80 -8.90 -11.49
CA ARG A 170 -2.49 -9.76 -10.33
C ARG A 170 -0.98 -9.89 -10.17
N PHE A 171 -0.48 -9.81 -8.95
CA PHE A 171 0.96 -9.96 -8.68
C PHE A 171 1.45 -11.36 -9.05
N ASP A 172 2.57 -11.39 -9.77
CA ASP A 172 3.17 -12.59 -10.37
C ASP A 172 4.52 -12.88 -9.68
N TYR A 173 4.45 -13.20 -8.38
CA TYR A 173 5.60 -13.51 -7.53
C TYR A 173 6.33 -14.76 -8.03
N GLN A 174 7.44 -14.58 -8.77
CA GLN A 174 8.18 -15.70 -9.37
C GLN A 174 8.69 -16.70 -8.32
N PRO A 175 8.85 -17.99 -8.65
CA PRO A 175 9.32 -19.03 -7.71
C PRO A 175 10.62 -18.65 -6.97
N GLU A 176 11.56 -18.02 -7.66
CA GLU A 176 12.84 -17.58 -7.11
C GLU A 176 12.69 -16.36 -6.20
N PHE A 177 11.72 -15.48 -6.48
CA PHE A 177 11.34 -14.38 -5.59
C PHE A 177 10.71 -14.90 -4.31
N LEU A 178 9.82 -15.90 -4.42
CA LEU A 178 9.22 -16.55 -3.25
C LEU A 178 10.29 -17.20 -2.37
N LYS A 179 11.29 -17.88 -2.95
CA LYS A 179 12.45 -18.37 -2.17
C LYS A 179 13.23 -17.25 -1.49
N TRP A 180 13.50 -16.16 -2.19
CA TRP A 180 14.19 -14.99 -1.62
C TRP A 180 13.41 -14.36 -0.46
N ALA A 181 12.11 -14.12 -0.61
CA ALA A 181 11.29 -13.51 0.44
C ALA A 181 11.03 -14.44 1.63
N LEU A 182 10.93 -15.76 1.40
CA LEU A 182 10.51 -16.73 2.43
C LEU A 182 11.67 -17.46 3.15
N GLN A 183 12.90 -17.39 2.62
CA GLN A 183 14.08 -18.06 3.20
C GLN A 183 15.24 -17.09 3.55
N PRO A 184 15.02 -15.96 4.28
CA PRO A 184 16.11 -15.12 4.80
C PRO A 184 16.84 -15.81 5.97
N PRO A 185 18.03 -15.33 6.38
CA PRO A 185 18.78 -15.88 7.51
C PRO A 185 17.90 -16.08 8.76
N GLY A 186 18.08 -17.23 9.43
CA GLY A 186 17.30 -17.60 10.62
C GLY A 186 15.91 -18.22 10.37
N TRP A 187 15.40 -18.26 9.12
CA TRP A 187 14.08 -18.81 8.77
C TRP A 187 13.81 -20.22 9.33
N LYS A 188 12.52 -20.54 9.56
CA LYS A 188 12.07 -21.84 10.08
C LYS A 188 11.08 -22.48 9.09
N LYS A 189 11.24 -23.78 8.82
CA LYS A 189 10.33 -24.55 7.94
C LYS A 189 8.89 -24.50 8.47
N ASP A 190 8.70 -24.61 9.79
CA ASP A 190 7.37 -24.56 10.43
C ASP A 190 6.58 -23.28 10.14
N TRP A 191 7.27 -22.18 9.85
CA TRP A 191 6.64 -20.89 9.57
C TRP A 191 6.07 -20.78 8.15
N HIS A 192 6.27 -21.79 7.29
CA HIS A 192 5.65 -21.88 5.96
C HIS A 192 4.37 -22.73 6.04
N CYS A 193 3.32 -22.17 6.65
CA CYS A 193 2.11 -22.89 7.03
C CYS A 193 1.10 -22.98 5.86
N GLY A 194 0.89 -24.19 5.34
CA GLY A 194 -0.06 -24.49 4.27
C GLY A 194 -1.33 -25.22 4.76
N VAL A 195 -2.40 -25.17 3.97
CA VAL A 195 -3.61 -25.98 4.14
C VAL A 195 -3.91 -26.73 2.85
N ARG A 196 -4.04 -28.05 2.92
CA ARG A 196 -4.40 -28.93 1.79
C ARG A 196 -5.78 -29.55 1.96
N VAL A 197 -6.40 -29.91 0.83
CA VAL A 197 -7.61 -30.74 0.79
C VAL A 197 -7.22 -32.23 0.84
N VAL A 198 -7.66 -32.95 1.87
CA VAL A 198 -7.31 -34.36 2.13
C VAL A 198 -7.64 -35.26 0.93
N LYS A 199 -8.77 -35.02 0.26
CA LYS A 199 -9.25 -35.85 -0.86
C LYS A 199 -8.50 -35.66 -2.19
N SER A 200 -7.65 -34.63 -2.32
CA SER A 200 -7.03 -34.29 -3.61
C SER A 200 -5.59 -33.77 -3.52
N GLY A 201 -5.02 -33.65 -2.31
CA GLY A 201 -3.69 -33.08 -2.07
C GLY A 201 -3.56 -31.58 -2.38
N ARG A 202 -4.53 -30.95 -3.05
CA ARG A 202 -4.43 -29.57 -3.54
C ARG A 202 -4.27 -28.57 -2.39
N LEU A 203 -3.24 -27.74 -2.48
CA LEU A 203 -3.02 -26.57 -1.63
C LEU A 203 -4.12 -25.52 -1.86
N VAL A 204 -4.73 -25.03 -0.77
CA VAL A 204 -5.88 -24.12 -0.79
C VAL A 204 -5.79 -22.95 0.20
N GLY A 205 -4.77 -22.93 1.05
CA GLY A 205 -4.44 -21.79 1.90
C GLY A 205 -2.96 -21.78 2.24
N PHE A 206 -2.42 -20.60 2.50
CA PHE A 206 -1.03 -20.38 2.92
C PHE A 206 -0.94 -19.14 3.82
N ILE A 207 0.03 -19.15 4.72
CA ILE A 207 0.53 -17.98 5.45
C ILE A 207 2.01 -18.22 5.76
N SER A 208 2.81 -17.15 5.76
CA SER A 208 4.23 -17.23 6.09
C SER A 208 4.60 -16.32 7.25
N ALA A 209 5.63 -16.72 8.01
CA ALA A 209 6.38 -15.83 8.89
C ALA A 209 7.88 -15.95 8.61
N ILE A 210 8.61 -14.84 8.70
CA ILE A 210 10.08 -14.77 8.61
C ILE A 210 10.62 -13.97 9.81
N PRO A 211 11.84 -14.22 10.31
CA PRO A 211 12.36 -13.50 11.47
C PRO A 211 12.69 -12.05 11.08
N ALA A 212 12.42 -11.11 11.98
CA ALA A 212 12.81 -9.72 11.83
C ALA A 212 13.17 -9.11 13.19
N THR A 213 14.33 -8.46 13.28
CA THR A 213 14.68 -7.60 14.43
C THR A 213 14.34 -6.17 14.08
N LEU A 214 13.33 -5.57 14.73
CA LEU A 214 12.94 -4.18 14.48
C LEU A 214 13.31 -3.29 15.66
N ASN A 215 13.63 -2.02 15.40
CA ASN A 215 13.47 -0.95 16.37
C ASN A 215 12.03 -0.39 16.28
N VAL A 216 11.37 -0.27 17.43
CA VAL A 216 10.08 0.43 17.57
C VAL A 216 10.27 1.58 18.56
N TYR A 217 10.34 2.80 18.02
CA TYR A 217 10.81 4.05 18.65
C TYR A 217 12.21 3.93 19.27
N GLN A 218 12.29 3.43 20.51
CA GLN A 218 13.51 3.30 21.31
C GLN A 218 13.67 1.87 21.87
N LYS A 219 12.91 0.91 21.35
CA LYS A 219 12.93 -0.50 21.79
C LYS A 219 13.23 -1.40 20.61
N THR A 220 14.42 -2.00 20.61
CA THR A 220 14.72 -3.17 19.79
C THR A 220 13.90 -4.36 20.25
N GLN A 221 13.17 -5.00 19.33
CA GLN A 221 12.34 -6.18 19.59
C GLN A 221 12.56 -7.19 18.47
N GLN A 222 12.89 -8.43 18.83
CA GLN A 222 12.82 -9.56 17.91
C GLN A 222 11.37 -9.98 17.73
N MET A 223 10.94 -10.13 16.48
CA MET A 223 9.58 -10.47 16.09
C MET A 223 9.58 -11.22 14.76
N VAL A 224 8.42 -11.41 14.15
CA VAL A 224 8.30 -11.95 12.79
C VAL A 224 7.60 -10.97 11.84
N GLU A 225 8.02 -10.95 10.58
CA GLU A 225 7.27 -10.38 9.47
C GLU A 225 6.27 -11.43 8.95
N ILE A 226 4.98 -11.10 8.93
CA ILE A 226 3.93 -11.96 8.34
C ILE A 226 3.60 -11.47 6.93
N ASN A 227 3.78 -12.35 5.93
CA ASN A 227 3.45 -12.08 4.53
C ASN A 227 2.73 -13.28 3.87
N PHE A 228 2.26 -13.10 2.64
CA PHE A 228 1.66 -14.13 1.77
C PHE A 228 0.42 -14.87 2.33
N LEU A 229 -0.37 -14.24 3.21
CA LEU A 229 -1.66 -14.78 3.65
C LEU A 229 -2.62 -14.91 2.46
N CYS A 230 -2.80 -16.13 1.98
CA CYS A 230 -3.64 -16.47 0.84
C CYS A 230 -4.69 -17.52 1.21
N VAL A 231 -5.92 -17.32 0.75
CA VAL A 231 -7.00 -18.32 0.82
C VAL A 231 -7.64 -18.43 -0.55
N HIS A 232 -7.68 -19.66 -1.09
CA HIS A 232 -8.24 -19.98 -2.39
C HIS A 232 -9.67 -19.46 -2.53
N LYS A 233 -10.01 -18.86 -3.68
CA LYS A 233 -11.23 -18.08 -3.92
C LYS A 233 -12.52 -18.78 -3.45
N LYS A 234 -12.65 -20.09 -3.69
CA LYS A 234 -13.81 -20.92 -3.28
C LYS A 234 -13.95 -21.16 -1.76
N LEU A 235 -12.96 -20.75 -0.96
CA LEU A 235 -12.93 -20.86 0.51
C LEU A 235 -12.90 -19.49 1.22
N ARG A 236 -12.88 -18.37 0.47
CA ARG A 236 -13.10 -17.03 1.02
C ARG A 236 -14.46 -17.00 1.76
N SER A 237 -14.59 -16.11 2.75
CA SER A 237 -15.72 -16.03 3.72
C SER A 237 -15.94 -17.24 4.65
N LYS A 238 -15.31 -18.41 4.45
CA LYS A 238 -15.47 -19.60 5.34
C LYS A 238 -14.62 -19.56 6.63
N ARG A 239 -14.26 -18.37 7.13
CA ARG A 239 -13.43 -18.16 8.34
C ARG A 239 -12.05 -18.89 8.37
N VAL A 240 -11.53 -19.36 7.24
CA VAL A 240 -10.24 -20.07 7.15
C VAL A 240 -9.04 -19.19 7.54
N ALA A 241 -9.01 -17.92 7.11
CA ALA A 241 -7.91 -16.99 7.44
C ALA A 241 -7.71 -16.79 8.96
N PRO A 242 -8.76 -16.56 9.79
CA PRO A 242 -8.68 -16.64 11.25
C PRO A 242 -8.01 -17.89 11.83
N VAL A 243 -8.14 -19.06 11.18
CA VAL A 243 -7.53 -20.31 11.65
C VAL A 243 -6.06 -20.39 11.23
N LEU A 244 -5.73 -19.97 10.00
CA LEU A 244 -4.34 -19.78 9.53
C LEU A 244 -3.56 -18.83 10.44
N ILE A 245 -4.13 -17.67 10.79
CA ILE A 245 -3.50 -16.68 11.68
C ILE A 245 -3.23 -17.28 13.07
N ARG A 246 -4.20 -18.00 13.64
CA ARG A 246 -4.03 -18.66 14.95
C ARG A 246 -2.97 -19.76 14.93
N GLU A 247 -2.88 -20.55 13.86
CA GLU A 247 -1.86 -21.59 13.73
C GLU A 247 -0.45 -21.00 13.52
N ILE A 248 -0.26 -19.97 12.68
CA ILE A 248 1.07 -19.34 12.57
C ILE A 248 1.47 -18.64 13.88
N THR A 249 0.53 -17.98 14.56
CA THR A 249 0.77 -17.40 15.90
C THR A 249 1.23 -18.48 16.89
N ARG A 250 0.55 -19.64 16.91
CA ARG A 250 0.93 -20.80 17.74
C ARG A 250 2.35 -21.28 17.44
N ARG A 251 2.69 -21.46 16.15
CA ARG A 251 4.01 -21.91 15.71
C ARG A 251 5.10 -20.89 16.02
N VAL A 252 4.85 -19.60 15.89
CA VAL A 252 5.80 -18.52 16.21
C VAL A 252 6.01 -18.43 17.73
N HIS A 253 4.94 -18.52 18.53
CA HIS A 253 5.00 -18.57 19.99
C HIS A 253 5.82 -19.76 20.52
N GLN A 254 5.76 -20.94 19.86
CA GLN A 254 6.60 -22.09 20.24
C GLN A 254 8.12 -21.85 20.12
N TYR A 255 8.55 -20.84 19.34
CA TYR A 255 9.95 -20.41 19.26
C TYR A 255 10.27 -19.20 20.17
N GLY A 256 9.37 -18.83 21.10
CA GLY A 256 9.58 -17.76 22.07
C GLY A 256 9.39 -16.33 21.54
N LEU A 257 8.84 -16.17 20.33
CA LEU A 257 8.50 -14.88 19.74
C LEU A 257 7.01 -14.59 19.93
N PHE A 258 6.67 -13.41 20.43
CA PHE A 258 5.29 -13.05 20.81
C PHE A 258 4.73 -11.83 20.08
N GLN A 259 5.53 -11.22 19.22
CA GLN A 259 5.22 -10.01 18.45
C GLN A 259 5.37 -10.31 16.96
N ALA A 260 4.68 -9.52 16.13
CA ALA A 260 4.83 -9.57 14.68
C ALA A 260 4.57 -8.21 14.05
N VAL A 261 5.15 -7.96 12.87
CA VAL A 261 4.77 -6.85 11.97
C VAL A 261 4.06 -7.43 10.74
N TYR A 262 3.10 -6.70 10.20
CA TYR A 262 2.44 -7.05 8.94
C TYR A 262 1.87 -5.82 8.25
N THR A 263 1.65 -5.94 6.94
CA THR A 263 0.98 -4.90 6.15
C THR A 263 -0.29 -5.43 5.49
N ALA A 264 -1.26 -4.54 5.21
CA ALA A 264 -2.41 -4.88 4.37
C ALA A 264 -2.91 -3.68 3.56
N GLY A 265 -3.49 -3.95 2.38
CA GLY A 265 -4.23 -2.96 1.58
C GLY A 265 -5.62 -2.60 2.15
N ILE A 266 -5.93 -3.03 3.37
CA ILE A 266 -7.24 -2.91 4.02
C ILE A 266 -7.05 -2.44 5.48
N VAL A 267 -8.06 -1.75 6.01
CA VAL A 267 -8.05 -1.18 7.36
C VAL A 267 -8.59 -2.18 8.39
N LEU A 268 -7.80 -2.43 9.42
CA LEU A 268 -8.04 -3.35 10.54
C LEU A 268 -7.76 -2.62 11.87
N PRO A 269 -8.26 -3.10 13.03
CA PRO A 269 -7.83 -2.59 14.34
C PRO A 269 -6.38 -3.02 14.64
N LYS A 270 -5.41 -2.13 14.83
CA LYS A 270 -5.36 -0.68 14.51
C LYS A 270 -4.05 -0.40 13.76
N PRO A 271 -4.03 0.40 12.67
CA PRO A 271 -2.79 0.70 11.98
C PRO A 271 -1.88 1.61 12.81
N VAL A 272 -0.58 1.33 12.75
CA VAL A 272 0.49 2.19 13.30
C VAL A 272 0.77 3.36 12.35
N SER A 273 0.72 3.11 11.03
CA SER A 273 0.84 4.13 9.98
C SER A 273 0.12 3.71 8.69
N THR A 274 -0.16 4.69 7.84
CA THR A 274 -0.81 4.53 6.53
C THR A 274 0.07 5.16 5.45
N CYS A 275 0.68 4.35 4.60
CA CYS A 275 1.43 4.82 3.44
C CYS A 275 0.57 4.75 2.16
N THR A 276 0.85 5.59 1.17
CA THR A 276 0.21 5.62 -0.15
C THR A 276 1.20 5.10 -1.19
N TYR A 277 0.73 4.32 -2.16
CA TYR A 277 1.53 3.97 -3.33
C TYR A 277 1.64 5.14 -4.31
N TRP A 278 2.79 5.24 -4.95
CA TRP A 278 3.11 6.21 -5.98
C TRP A 278 3.77 5.50 -7.18
N HIS A 279 3.39 5.90 -8.39
CA HIS A 279 3.75 5.21 -9.63
C HIS A 279 4.45 6.15 -10.62
N ARG A 280 5.57 5.71 -11.18
CA ARG A 280 6.37 6.46 -12.15
C ARG A 280 6.50 5.71 -13.47
N SER A 281 5.82 6.21 -14.50
CA SER A 281 5.73 5.58 -15.83
C SER A 281 7.07 5.55 -16.60
N LEU A 282 7.75 4.41 -16.64
CA LEU A 282 8.98 4.24 -17.45
C LEU A 282 8.64 3.94 -18.92
N ASN A 283 7.57 3.20 -19.16
CA ASN A 283 7.02 2.85 -20.47
C ASN A 283 5.55 3.32 -20.62
N PRO A 284 5.30 4.64 -20.78
CA PRO A 284 3.93 5.18 -20.81
C PRO A 284 3.04 4.57 -21.90
N LYS A 285 3.61 4.19 -23.06
CA LYS A 285 2.86 3.58 -24.15
C LYS A 285 2.19 2.28 -23.68
N LYS A 286 2.98 1.33 -23.16
CA LYS A 286 2.44 0.04 -22.67
C LYS A 286 1.47 0.25 -21.51
N LEU A 287 1.79 1.13 -20.55
CA LEU A 287 0.94 1.42 -19.39
C LEU A 287 -0.43 2.00 -19.76
N ILE A 288 -0.54 2.70 -20.88
CA ILE A 288 -1.83 3.20 -21.39
C ILE A 288 -2.56 2.11 -22.19
N GLU A 289 -1.83 1.31 -22.99
CA GLU A 289 -2.40 0.18 -23.74
C GLU A 289 -3.02 -0.88 -22.81
N VAL A 290 -2.36 -1.24 -21.71
CA VAL A 290 -2.90 -2.18 -20.71
C VAL A 290 -3.86 -1.53 -19.69
N LYS A 291 -4.20 -0.25 -19.85
CA LYS A 291 -5.06 0.54 -18.95
C LYS A 291 -4.55 0.76 -17.51
N PHE A 292 -3.32 0.39 -17.17
CA PHE A 292 -2.69 0.73 -15.87
C PHE A 292 -2.66 2.24 -15.61
N SER A 293 -2.66 3.04 -16.68
CA SER A 293 -2.74 4.50 -16.61
C SER A 293 -3.64 5.05 -17.72
N HIS A 294 -4.15 6.26 -17.55
CA HIS A 294 -5.02 6.91 -18.51
C HIS A 294 -4.42 8.22 -19.01
N LEU A 295 -4.69 8.56 -20.27
CA LEU A 295 -4.38 9.90 -20.80
C LEU A 295 -5.29 10.93 -20.13
N SER A 296 -4.70 11.84 -19.36
CA SER A 296 -5.43 13.00 -18.83
C SER A 296 -6.03 13.83 -19.98
N ARG A 297 -7.19 14.47 -19.74
CA ARG A 297 -8.04 15.12 -20.76
C ARG A 297 -7.30 16.08 -21.73
N ASN A 298 -6.16 16.65 -21.31
CA ASN A 298 -5.39 17.63 -22.08
C ASN A 298 -3.98 17.13 -22.50
N MET A 299 -3.73 15.81 -22.55
CA MET A 299 -2.46 15.24 -23.03
C MET A 299 -2.65 14.21 -24.15
N THR A 300 -1.74 14.28 -25.13
CA THR A 300 -1.57 13.25 -26.18
C THR A 300 -0.56 12.20 -25.75
N MET A 301 -0.54 11.05 -26.44
CA MET A 301 0.49 10.02 -26.25
C MET A 301 1.91 10.60 -26.43
N GLN A 302 2.15 11.39 -27.47
CA GLN A 302 3.44 12.04 -27.71
C GLN A 302 3.85 13.01 -26.59
N ARG A 303 2.91 13.81 -26.07
CA ARG A 303 3.16 14.72 -24.92
C ARG A 303 3.53 13.93 -23.67
N THR A 304 2.84 12.81 -23.43
CA THR A 304 3.06 11.93 -22.26
C THR A 304 4.42 11.22 -22.35
N LEU A 305 4.79 10.71 -23.53
CA LEU A 305 6.12 10.16 -23.78
C LEU A 305 7.23 11.22 -23.60
N LYS A 306 7.03 12.45 -24.07
CA LYS A 306 7.99 13.55 -23.86
C LYS A 306 8.07 14.00 -22.39
N LEU A 307 6.96 13.99 -21.65
CA LEU A 307 6.91 14.34 -20.23
C LEU A 307 7.74 13.38 -19.37
N TYR A 308 7.61 12.08 -19.64
CA TYR A 308 8.20 11.02 -18.83
C TYR A 308 9.56 10.52 -19.36
N LYS A 309 10.02 10.97 -20.53
CA LYS A 309 11.35 10.63 -21.07
C LYS A 309 12.45 10.91 -20.04
N LEU A 310 13.27 9.90 -19.80
CA LEU A 310 14.49 9.96 -18.99
C LEU A 310 15.72 10.13 -19.89
N PRO A 311 16.88 10.53 -19.33
CA PRO A 311 18.18 10.33 -19.97
C PRO A 311 18.45 8.85 -20.29
N ASP A 312 19.41 8.60 -21.17
CA ASP A 312 19.78 7.25 -21.61
C ASP A 312 21.03 6.70 -20.87
N LYS A 313 21.74 7.55 -20.11
CA LYS A 313 22.82 7.22 -19.18
C LYS A 313 22.60 7.92 -17.84
N THR A 314 23.08 7.32 -16.76
CA THR A 314 23.11 7.91 -15.41
C THR A 314 24.04 9.12 -15.36
N LYS A 315 23.83 10.00 -14.37
CA LYS A 315 24.55 11.26 -14.20
C LYS A 315 25.61 11.24 -13.11
N THR A 316 25.37 10.52 -12.03
CA THR A 316 26.21 10.53 -10.83
C THR A 316 27.51 9.76 -11.09
N PRO A 317 28.69 10.40 -10.98
CA PRO A 317 29.97 9.70 -11.08
C PRO A 317 30.06 8.59 -10.04
N GLY A 318 30.59 7.44 -10.40
CA GLY A 318 30.70 6.30 -9.48
C GLY A 318 29.42 5.51 -9.24
N TYR A 319 28.26 5.87 -9.84
CA TYR A 319 27.05 5.06 -9.77
C TYR A 319 27.24 3.72 -10.50
N ARG A 320 27.30 2.62 -9.74
CA ARG A 320 27.50 1.25 -10.26
C ARG A 320 26.67 0.23 -9.48
N LYS A 321 26.50 -0.98 -10.02
CA LYS A 321 25.90 -2.09 -9.25
C LYS A 321 26.76 -2.44 -8.04
N MET A 322 26.12 -2.81 -6.95
CA MET A 322 26.77 -3.29 -5.74
C MET A 322 27.37 -4.68 -5.96
N THR A 323 28.55 -4.92 -5.37
CA THR A 323 29.26 -6.20 -5.36
C THR A 323 29.45 -6.68 -3.92
N ALA A 324 29.88 -7.94 -3.74
CA ALA A 324 30.13 -8.49 -2.41
C ALA A 324 31.21 -7.72 -1.61
N ALA A 325 32.16 -7.05 -2.28
CA ALA A 325 33.20 -6.25 -1.62
C ALA A 325 32.67 -4.92 -1.04
N ASP A 326 31.49 -4.47 -1.50
CA ASP A 326 30.88 -3.21 -1.06
C ASP A 326 30.01 -3.38 0.20
N VAL A 327 29.64 -4.63 0.53
CA VAL A 327 28.68 -5.00 1.57
C VAL A 327 28.97 -4.33 2.93
N PRO A 328 30.18 -4.39 3.51
CA PRO A 328 30.41 -3.80 4.84
C PRO A 328 30.24 -2.27 4.87
N LYS A 329 30.51 -1.58 3.75
CA LYS A 329 30.33 -0.13 3.63
C LYS A 329 28.85 0.23 3.45
N ALA A 330 28.16 -0.48 2.55
CA ALA A 330 26.74 -0.26 2.26
C ALA A 330 25.83 -0.64 3.44
N HIS A 331 26.16 -1.73 4.16
CA HIS A 331 25.47 -2.16 5.39
C HIS A 331 25.54 -1.09 6.47
N LYS A 332 26.75 -0.62 6.82
CA LYS A 332 26.95 0.47 7.79
C LYS A 332 26.16 1.73 7.40
N LEU A 333 26.22 2.12 6.13
CA LEU A 333 25.51 3.29 5.60
C LEU A 333 23.98 3.14 5.71
N LEU A 334 23.43 1.95 5.48
CA LEU A 334 22.00 1.68 5.67
C LEU A 334 21.60 1.69 7.15
N VAL A 335 22.42 1.12 8.05
CA VAL A 335 22.13 1.11 9.50
C VAL A 335 22.20 2.53 10.08
N GLU A 336 23.19 3.35 9.70
CA GLU A 336 23.25 4.77 10.07
C GLU A 336 21.99 5.55 9.62
N TYR A 337 21.48 5.23 8.43
CA TYR A 337 20.29 5.87 7.86
C TYR A 337 18.98 5.43 8.53
N LEU A 338 18.82 4.13 8.78
CA LEU A 338 17.62 3.53 9.35
C LEU A 338 17.40 3.85 10.83
N ALA A 339 18.49 4.08 11.59
CA ALA A 339 18.43 4.48 12.99
C ALA A 339 17.71 5.83 13.26
N ARG A 340 17.32 6.57 12.21
CA ARG A 340 16.59 7.84 12.28
C ARG A 340 15.06 7.68 12.31
N PHE A 341 14.53 6.48 12.05
CA PHE A 341 13.09 6.22 11.90
C PHE A 341 12.48 5.51 13.12
N ASP A 342 11.19 5.73 13.37
CA ASP A 342 10.47 5.16 14.52
C ASP A 342 10.09 3.68 14.33
N LEU A 343 10.04 3.18 13.09
CA LEU A 343 9.87 1.75 12.81
C LEU A 343 10.80 1.32 11.68
N ALA A 344 11.90 0.64 12.01
CA ALA A 344 12.90 0.20 11.03
C ALA A 344 13.53 -1.16 11.41
N PRO A 345 13.94 -1.98 10.44
CA PRO A 345 14.68 -3.20 10.70
C PRO A 345 16.14 -2.92 11.06
N LEU A 346 16.70 -3.78 11.92
CA LEU A 346 18.11 -3.81 12.28
C LEU A 346 18.76 -5.03 11.63
N PHE A 347 19.13 -4.89 10.35
CA PHE A 347 19.78 -5.96 9.59
C PHE A 347 21.18 -6.29 10.15
N SER A 348 21.45 -7.57 10.34
CA SER A 348 22.81 -8.12 10.37
C SER A 348 23.48 -8.07 8.98
N GLU A 349 24.78 -8.33 8.92
CA GLU A 349 25.50 -8.41 7.63
C GLU A 349 25.01 -9.59 6.78
N GLU A 350 24.65 -10.73 7.39
CA GLU A 350 24.07 -11.88 6.68
C GLU A 350 22.71 -11.56 6.06
N GLU A 351 21.82 -10.89 6.82
CA GLU A 351 20.53 -10.42 6.30
C GLU A 351 20.74 -9.37 5.20
N PHE A 352 21.72 -8.47 5.35
CA PHE A 352 22.03 -7.48 4.33
C PHE A 352 22.52 -8.13 3.02
N ILE A 353 23.41 -9.14 3.10
CA ILE A 353 23.83 -9.93 1.93
C ILE A 353 22.62 -10.60 1.29
N HIS A 354 21.71 -11.18 2.09
CA HIS A 354 20.55 -11.86 1.54
C HIS A 354 19.58 -10.89 0.84
N TRP A 355 19.24 -9.77 1.48
CA TRP A 355 18.25 -8.82 1.00
C TRP A 355 18.78 -7.88 -0.11
N PHE A 356 20.06 -7.50 -0.10
CA PHE A 356 20.56 -6.43 -0.97
C PHE A 356 21.59 -6.85 -2.02
N LEU A 357 22.26 -8.00 -1.93
CA LEU A 357 23.19 -8.43 -2.97
C LEU A 357 22.42 -8.69 -4.28
N PRO A 358 22.77 -8.06 -5.43
CA PRO A 358 21.92 -8.10 -6.62
C PRO A 358 21.69 -9.52 -7.17
N ARG A 359 20.42 -9.89 -7.35
CA ARG A 359 19.98 -11.19 -7.93
C ARG A 359 19.12 -10.91 -9.16
N PRO A 360 19.49 -11.41 -10.36
CA PRO A 360 18.77 -11.11 -11.61
C PRO A 360 17.26 -11.38 -11.52
N ASN A 361 16.46 -10.38 -11.90
CA ASN A 361 14.99 -10.40 -11.85
C ASN A 361 14.38 -10.62 -10.46
N ILE A 362 15.12 -10.37 -9.37
CA ILE A 362 14.60 -10.38 -7.99
C ILE A 362 14.91 -9.05 -7.31
N ILE A 363 16.19 -8.68 -7.16
CA ILE A 363 16.65 -7.45 -6.51
C ILE A 363 17.82 -6.85 -7.28
N ASP A 364 17.73 -5.56 -7.58
CA ASP A 364 18.80 -4.77 -8.19
C ASP A 364 19.23 -3.68 -7.21
N SER A 365 20.50 -3.69 -6.81
CA SER A 365 21.10 -2.72 -5.88
C SER A 365 22.33 -2.05 -6.48
N PHE A 366 22.47 -0.76 -6.19
CA PHE A 366 23.48 0.13 -6.71
C PHE A 366 24.10 0.96 -5.57
N ILE A 367 25.34 1.38 -5.78
CA ILE A 367 26.04 2.32 -4.91
C ILE A 367 26.64 3.45 -5.73
N VAL A 368 26.87 4.58 -5.07
CA VAL A 368 27.75 5.65 -5.56
C VAL A 368 29.09 5.52 -4.83
N GLU A 369 30.17 5.35 -5.58
CA GLU A 369 31.54 5.29 -5.05
C GLU A 369 32.33 6.55 -5.42
N VAL A 370 32.83 7.26 -4.40
CA VAL A 370 33.67 8.46 -4.55
C VAL A 370 34.97 8.24 -3.78
N ASN A 371 36.11 8.37 -4.46
CA ASN A 371 37.45 8.20 -3.87
C ASN A 371 37.68 6.87 -3.11
N GLY A 372 36.92 5.82 -3.43
CA GLY A 372 36.97 4.52 -2.75
C GLY A 372 36.05 4.38 -1.54
N GLU A 373 35.26 5.40 -1.20
CA GLU A 373 34.19 5.34 -0.19
C GLU A 373 32.81 5.24 -0.85
N VAL A 374 31.90 4.50 -0.21
CA VAL A 374 30.49 4.40 -0.64
C VAL A 374 29.74 5.56 -0.01
N THR A 375 29.26 6.49 -0.84
CA THR A 375 28.55 7.69 -0.37
C THR A 375 27.04 7.53 -0.38
N ASP A 376 26.48 6.76 -1.31
CA ASP A 376 25.03 6.64 -1.47
C ASP A 376 24.66 5.20 -1.89
N PHE A 377 23.45 4.78 -1.55
CA PHE A 377 22.92 3.43 -1.81
C PHE A 377 21.51 3.49 -2.39
N VAL A 378 21.19 2.59 -3.32
CA VAL A 378 19.87 2.48 -3.98
C VAL A 378 19.53 1.01 -4.14
N SER A 379 18.30 0.60 -3.85
CA SER A 379 17.82 -0.75 -4.13
C SER A 379 16.35 -0.78 -4.53
N TYR A 380 16.02 -1.65 -5.49
CA TYR A 380 14.65 -1.90 -5.91
C TYR A 380 14.44 -3.34 -6.35
N TYR A 381 13.31 -3.92 -5.95
CA TYR A 381 12.95 -5.30 -6.25
C TYR A 381 12.05 -5.43 -7.48
N THR A 382 12.08 -6.61 -8.10
CA THR A 382 11.30 -6.96 -9.28
C THR A 382 10.05 -7.70 -8.84
N LEU A 383 8.88 -7.11 -9.09
CA LEU A 383 7.59 -7.79 -8.93
C LEU A 383 6.75 -7.54 -10.19
N PRO A 384 6.68 -8.51 -11.12
CA PRO A 384 5.81 -8.37 -12.27
C PRO A 384 4.34 -8.57 -11.88
N SER A 385 3.44 -8.08 -12.74
CA SER A 385 2.00 -8.36 -12.64
C SER A 385 1.51 -9.01 -13.93
N THR A 386 0.74 -10.09 -13.82
CA THR A 386 -0.03 -10.67 -14.93
C THR A 386 -1.09 -9.67 -15.38
N VAL A 387 -1.15 -9.40 -16.68
CA VAL A 387 -2.15 -8.53 -17.31
C VAL A 387 -3.33 -9.39 -17.78
N MET A 388 -4.47 -9.25 -17.12
CA MET A 388 -5.65 -10.06 -17.39
C MET A 388 -6.32 -9.66 -18.72
N HIS A 389 -6.72 -10.66 -19.51
CA HIS A 389 -7.58 -10.52 -20.71
C HIS A 389 -7.06 -9.59 -21.84
N HIS A 390 -5.78 -9.23 -21.85
CA HIS A 390 -5.20 -8.37 -22.88
C HIS A 390 -4.49 -9.18 -23.99
N PRO A 391 -4.70 -8.89 -25.30
CA PRO A 391 -4.31 -9.78 -26.39
C PRO A 391 -2.83 -9.74 -26.80
N VAL A 392 -2.05 -8.74 -26.37
CA VAL A 392 -0.64 -8.56 -26.76
C VAL A 392 0.29 -8.63 -25.54
N HIS A 393 0.18 -7.65 -24.64
CA HIS A 393 0.91 -7.63 -23.37
C HIS A 393 0.29 -8.61 -22.39
N GLN A 394 1.05 -9.61 -21.94
CA GLN A 394 0.63 -10.62 -20.95
C GLN A 394 1.15 -10.33 -19.52
N SER A 395 2.24 -9.58 -19.40
CA SER A 395 2.89 -9.24 -18.13
C SER A 395 3.39 -7.80 -18.14
N LEU A 396 3.32 -7.14 -16.99
CA LEU A 396 3.81 -5.79 -16.72
C LEU A 396 4.99 -5.88 -15.75
N LYS A 397 6.19 -5.42 -16.14
CA LYS A 397 7.39 -5.52 -15.29
C LYS A 397 7.50 -4.27 -14.41
N ALA A 398 7.11 -4.36 -13.14
CA ALA A 398 7.25 -3.27 -12.17
C ALA A 398 8.51 -3.43 -11.30
N ALA A 399 9.20 -2.31 -11.09
CA ALA A 399 10.22 -2.17 -10.06
C ALA A 399 9.56 -1.56 -8.81
N TYR A 400 9.90 -2.06 -7.62
CA TYR A 400 9.44 -1.51 -6.35
C TYR A 400 10.64 -0.98 -5.57
N SER A 401 10.60 0.32 -5.23
CA SER A 401 11.60 0.96 -4.38
C SER A 401 11.71 0.21 -3.05
N PHE A 402 12.92 -0.22 -2.71
CA PHE A 402 13.20 -0.96 -1.48
C PHE A 402 13.85 0.01 -0.48
N TYR A 403 15.15 -0.10 -0.21
CA TYR A 403 15.87 0.82 0.67
C TYR A 403 16.85 1.68 -0.14
N ASN A 404 16.83 3.00 0.08
CA ASN A 404 17.71 3.97 -0.56
C ASN A 404 18.30 4.89 0.51
N VAL A 405 19.51 5.40 0.28
CA VAL A 405 20.24 6.27 1.21
C VAL A 405 20.98 7.34 0.43
N SER A 406 20.72 8.60 0.74
CA SER A 406 21.45 9.78 0.25
C SER A 406 22.32 10.35 1.36
N LYS A 407 23.61 10.59 1.08
CA LYS A 407 24.58 11.24 1.99
C LYS A 407 25.54 12.16 1.24
N GLY A 408 25.88 11.84 -0.02
CA GLY A 408 26.70 12.69 -0.92
C GLY A 408 25.94 13.20 -2.14
N THR A 409 25.03 12.38 -2.69
CA THR A 409 24.28 12.68 -3.93
C THR A 409 22.85 13.11 -3.60
N PRO A 410 22.38 14.31 -3.99
CA PRO A 410 21.02 14.77 -3.68
C PRO A 410 19.94 13.79 -4.16
N TRP A 411 18.92 13.53 -3.32
CA TRP A 411 17.83 12.57 -3.56
C TRP A 411 17.26 12.57 -4.98
N VAL A 412 16.93 13.75 -5.50
CA VAL A 412 16.35 13.91 -6.84
C VAL A 412 17.29 13.43 -7.94
N GLN A 413 18.61 13.60 -7.77
CA GLN A 413 19.62 13.09 -8.70
C GLN A 413 19.80 11.58 -8.53
N LEU A 414 19.98 11.11 -7.29
CA LEU A 414 20.19 9.69 -6.98
C LEU A 414 19.03 8.82 -7.51
N MET A 415 17.79 9.25 -7.25
CA MET A 415 16.60 8.54 -7.73
C MET A 415 16.29 8.80 -9.21
N THR A 416 16.83 9.85 -9.84
CA THR A 416 16.85 9.95 -11.31
C THR A 416 17.68 8.82 -11.91
N ASP A 417 18.84 8.52 -11.32
CA ASP A 417 19.73 7.45 -11.80
C ASP A 417 19.14 6.05 -11.53
N ALA A 418 18.43 5.85 -10.42
CA ALA A 418 17.62 4.66 -10.16
C ALA A 418 16.53 4.43 -11.24
N LEU A 419 15.81 5.48 -11.63
CA LEU A 419 14.81 5.41 -12.71
C LEU A 419 15.45 5.13 -14.08
N ILE A 420 16.68 5.61 -14.32
CA ILE A 420 17.42 5.33 -15.55
C ILE A 420 17.88 3.86 -15.58
N SER A 421 18.44 3.33 -14.49
CA SER A 421 18.85 1.91 -14.44
C SER A 421 17.65 0.97 -14.52
N ALA A 422 16.50 1.32 -13.93
CA ALA A 422 15.25 0.58 -14.11
C ALA A 422 14.77 0.62 -15.58
N ARG A 423 14.82 1.78 -16.24
CA ARG A 423 14.48 1.88 -17.67
C ARG A 423 15.44 1.05 -18.55
N GLN A 424 16.73 1.02 -18.24
CA GLN A 424 17.73 0.19 -18.94
C GLN A 424 17.50 -1.33 -18.74
N LEU A 425 16.97 -1.73 -17.58
CA LEU A 425 16.59 -3.11 -17.27
C LEU A 425 15.16 -3.49 -17.73
N ASN A 426 14.60 -2.70 -18.65
CA ASN A 426 13.29 -2.88 -19.30
C ASN A 426 12.11 -2.98 -18.33
N PHE A 427 12.14 -2.25 -17.22
CA PHE A 427 10.96 -2.06 -16.37
C PHE A 427 9.97 -1.07 -17.00
N ASP A 428 8.67 -1.35 -16.85
CA ASP A 428 7.58 -0.55 -17.41
C ASP A 428 7.12 0.58 -16.47
N VAL A 429 7.19 0.33 -15.16
CA VAL A 429 6.82 1.28 -14.10
C VAL A 429 7.77 1.11 -12.91
N PHE A 430 8.04 2.21 -12.21
CA PHE A 430 8.73 2.22 -10.94
C PHE A 430 7.76 2.67 -9.85
N ASN A 431 7.57 1.84 -8.83
CA ASN A 431 6.64 2.03 -7.73
C ASN A 431 7.42 2.44 -6.46
N ALA A 432 6.83 3.30 -5.64
CA ALA A 432 7.35 3.67 -4.34
C ALA A 432 6.20 3.90 -3.35
N LEU A 433 6.50 3.91 -2.06
CA LEU A 433 5.62 4.35 -0.99
C LEU A 433 6.08 5.73 -0.49
N ASP A 434 5.18 6.53 0.08
CA ASP A 434 5.48 7.83 0.72
C ASP A 434 6.13 7.73 2.12
N LEU A 435 6.84 6.63 2.37
CA LEU A 435 7.61 6.37 3.59
C LEU A 435 9.08 6.80 3.47
N MET A 436 9.80 6.83 4.60
CA MET A 436 11.14 7.42 4.70
C MET A 436 11.20 8.84 4.10
N ASP A 437 12.35 9.24 3.55
CA ASP A 437 12.54 10.54 2.90
C ASP A 437 11.97 10.59 1.47
N ASN A 438 11.20 9.59 1.01
CA ASN A 438 10.76 9.47 -0.39
C ASN A 438 9.98 10.70 -0.88
N SER A 439 9.26 11.38 0.01
CA SER A 439 8.53 12.62 -0.29
C SER A 439 9.38 13.71 -0.94
N GLU A 440 10.70 13.74 -0.70
CA GLU A 440 11.62 14.72 -1.30
C GLU A 440 11.67 14.62 -2.84
N PHE A 441 11.60 13.40 -3.39
CA PHE A 441 11.78 13.16 -4.83
C PHE A 441 10.49 12.83 -5.58
N LEU A 442 9.45 12.29 -4.93
CA LEU A 442 8.24 11.77 -5.60
C LEU A 442 7.61 12.78 -6.58
N LEU A 443 7.27 13.98 -6.09
CA LEU A 443 6.67 15.03 -6.93
C LEU A 443 7.64 15.55 -8.00
N GLN A 444 8.90 15.80 -7.63
CA GLN A 444 9.92 16.37 -8.53
C GLN A 444 10.24 15.44 -9.70
N LEU A 445 10.29 14.13 -9.44
CA LEU A 445 10.54 13.10 -10.45
C LEU A 445 9.30 12.68 -11.23
N LYS A 446 8.13 13.28 -10.95
CA LYS A 446 6.84 13.06 -11.63
C LYS A 446 6.25 11.66 -11.36
N PHE A 447 6.32 11.20 -10.12
CA PHE A 447 5.47 10.10 -9.67
C PHE A 447 4.01 10.62 -9.57
N GLY A 448 3.05 9.78 -9.97
CA GLY A 448 1.63 10.01 -9.71
C GLY A 448 1.18 9.25 -8.46
N ILE A 449 0.24 9.83 -7.71
CA ILE A 449 -0.42 9.17 -6.58
C ILE A 449 -1.26 7.99 -7.10
N GLY A 450 -1.11 6.83 -6.48
CA GLY A 450 -1.97 5.66 -6.68
C GLY A 450 -3.22 5.68 -5.79
N ASP A 451 -4.17 4.82 -6.12
CA ASP A 451 -5.34 4.51 -5.28
C ASP A 451 -5.00 3.58 -4.11
N GLY A 452 -4.05 2.68 -4.31
CA GLY A 452 -3.54 1.74 -3.31
C GLY A 452 -2.91 2.44 -2.09
N LYS A 453 -3.38 2.06 -0.90
CA LYS A 453 -2.76 2.40 0.39
C LYS A 453 -2.23 1.14 1.06
N LEU A 454 -1.09 1.24 1.74
CA LEU A 454 -0.51 0.17 2.54
C LEU A 454 -0.57 0.55 4.03
N GLN A 455 -1.34 -0.21 4.79
CA GLN A 455 -1.49 -0.04 6.23
C GLN A 455 -0.45 -0.89 6.96
N TYR A 456 0.29 -0.31 7.90
CA TYR A 456 1.27 -1.01 8.73
C TYR A 456 0.69 -1.36 10.11
N TYR A 457 0.94 -2.56 10.59
CA TYR A 457 0.40 -3.10 11.84
C TYR A 457 1.47 -3.81 12.67
N LEU A 458 1.29 -3.79 13.99
CA LEU A 458 2.02 -4.63 14.93
C LEU A 458 1.05 -5.53 15.71
N TYR A 459 1.38 -6.80 15.83
CA TYR A 459 0.70 -7.79 16.67
C TYR A 459 1.35 -7.82 18.05
N ASN A 460 0.54 -7.86 19.10
CA ASN A 460 0.96 -7.85 20.50
C ASN A 460 1.92 -6.69 20.87
N TRP A 461 1.77 -5.54 20.21
CA TRP A 461 2.51 -4.33 20.53
C TRP A 461 1.61 -3.10 20.51
N ARG A 462 1.85 -2.22 21.47
CA ARG A 462 1.09 -1.01 21.75
C ARG A 462 2.06 0.15 21.65
N CYS A 463 1.96 0.94 20.59
CA CYS A 463 2.77 2.14 20.38
C CYS A 463 1.91 3.28 19.81
N PRO A 464 2.34 4.55 19.90
CA PRO A 464 1.68 5.66 19.21
C PRO A 464 1.68 5.47 17.68
N SER A 465 0.79 6.17 16.99
CA SER A 465 0.74 6.19 15.54
C SER A 465 1.86 7.08 14.96
N MET A 466 2.54 6.57 13.95
CA MET A 466 3.68 7.22 13.28
C MET A 466 3.22 7.96 12.01
N GLN A 467 3.99 8.96 11.58
CA GLN A 467 3.86 9.52 10.23
C GLN A 467 4.52 8.60 9.19
N PRO A 468 4.13 8.63 7.91
CA PRO A 468 4.75 7.80 6.86
C PRO A 468 6.27 8.00 6.77
N CYS A 469 6.75 9.25 6.86
CA CYS A 469 8.19 9.57 6.87
C CYS A 469 8.98 8.94 8.04
N ASN A 470 8.31 8.53 9.11
CA ASN A 470 8.92 7.87 10.26
C ASN A 470 8.90 6.33 10.13
N ILE A 471 8.35 5.78 9.04
CA ILE A 471 8.39 4.37 8.69
C ILE A 471 9.63 4.11 7.83
N GLY A 472 10.57 3.34 8.39
CA GLY A 472 11.80 2.87 7.75
C GLY A 472 11.76 1.38 7.40
N ILE A 473 10.59 0.78 7.19
CA ILE A 473 10.41 -0.64 6.87
C ILE A 473 9.61 -0.83 5.57
N VAL A 474 10.08 -1.73 4.71
CA VAL A 474 9.45 -2.12 3.44
C VAL A 474 9.33 -3.64 3.38
N LEU A 475 8.10 -4.14 3.20
CA LEU A 475 7.78 -5.56 3.01
C LEU A 475 7.57 -5.86 1.50
N GLN A 476 7.72 -7.13 1.11
CA GLN A 476 7.87 -7.59 -0.28
C GLN A 476 6.55 -7.87 -1.00
#